data_AF-A0ABD4XHX8-F1
#
_entry.id   AF-A0ABD4XHX8-F1
#
_cell.length_a   1.000
_cell.length_b   1.000
_cell.length_c   1.000
_cell.angle_alpha   90.00
_cell.angle_beta   90.00
_cell.angle_gamma   90.00
#
_symmetry.space_group_name_H-M   'P 1'
#
loop_
_entity.id
_entity.type
_entity.pdbx_description
1 polymer ?
#
loop_
_entity_poly.entity_id
_entity_poly.type
_entity_poly.pdbx_seq_one_letter_code
_entity_poly.pdbx_strand_id
1 'polypeptide(L)'
;MLGVHYVFTRSFSALLGGIILEFDEYSKILSDNQRNKLFKWSIQYLQLENDYRGFVTNKGWAHAIAHGSDFLGSSLSHTKFHLTNVSELFITLKKVINRLETPFIDEEESRLASAFKLGVQAENISVEDFIKGIQYIDKELWMQYDATKLNTCYRLHTWTLILHHWLIFFSNDSEIKSIVELKLNHYYQKMGYNF
;
A
#
# COMPACT_ATOMS: atom_id res chain seq x y z
N MET A 1 26.83 -1.54 -5.27
CA MET A 1 26.83 -2.46 -4.11
C MET A 1 26.84 -1.67 -2.79
N LEU A 2 25.94 -0.69 -2.62
CA LEU A 2 25.83 0.19 -1.44
C LEU A 2 24.47 0.09 -0.72
N GLY A 3 23.53 -0.72 -1.22
CA GLY A 3 22.13 -0.72 -0.74
C GLY A 3 21.77 -1.72 0.36
N VAL A 4 22.51 -2.82 0.49
CA VAL A 4 22.10 -4.02 1.26
C VAL A 4 22.18 -3.83 2.78
N HIS A 5 22.99 -2.87 3.26
CA HIS A 5 23.21 -2.63 4.69
C HIS A 5 22.34 -1.51 5.28
N TYR A 6 21.85 -0.58 4.45
CA TYR A 6 21.07 0.57 4.94
C TYR A 6 19.56 0.33 4.98
N VAL A 7 19.07 -0.84 4.56
CA VAL A 7 17.62 -1.14 4.60
C VAL A 7 17.08 -1.02 6.02
N PHE A 8 17.78 -1.57 7.02
CA PHE A 8 17.33 -1.52 8.41
C PHE A 8 17.20 -0.08 8.90
N THR A 9 18.18 0.78 8.61
CA THR A 9 18.10 2.20 8.99
C THR A 9 16.91 2.89 8.31
N ARG A 10 16.73 2.73 7.00
CA ARG A 10 15.62 3.37 6.26
C ARG A 10 14.27 2.86 6.74
N SER A 11 14.13 1.54 6.85
CA SER A 11 12.91 0.85 7.27
C SER A 11 12.49 1.24 8.68
N PHE A 12 13.41 1.22 9.64
CA PHE A 12 13.09 1.66 11.01
C PHE A 12 12.90 3.17 11.12
N SER A 13 13.46 3.97 10.20
CA SER A 13 13.13 5.39 10.11
C SER A 13 11.69 5.61 9.64
N ALA A 14 11.20 4.79 8.69
CA ALA A 14 9.79 4.82 8.29
C ALA A 14 8.87 4.43 9.45
N LEU A 15 9.20 3.34 10.16
CA LEU A 15 8.47 2.93 11.37
C LEU A 15 8.39 4.06 12.40
N LEU A 16 9.53 4.68 12.72
CA LEU A 16 9.58 5.81 13.64
C LEU A 16 8.73 6.99 13.15
N GLY A 17 8.73 7.26 11.84
CA GLY A 17 7.88 8.29 11.23
C GLY A 17 6.39 8.04 11.46
N GLY A 18 5.93 6.80 11.29
CA GLY A 18 4.55 6.39 11.59
C GLY A 18 4.19 6.60 13.05
N ILE A 19 5.03 6.12 13.97
CA ILE A 19 4.82 6.27 15.42
C ILE A 19 4.77 7.75 15.83
N ILE A 20 5.63 8.60 15.26
CA ILE A 20 5.63 10.05 15.54
C ILE A 20 4.31 10.67 15.10
N LEU A 21 3.78 10.32 13.92
CA LEU A 21 2.50 10.85 13.43
C LEU A 21 1.31 10.34 14.26
N GLU A 22 1.31 9.07 14.64
CA GLU A 22 0.29 8.52 15.54
C GLU A 22 0.27 9.26 16.88
N PHE A 23 1.43 9.54 17.46
CA PHE A 23 1.52 10.30 18.69
C PHE A 23 1.15 11.78 18.52
N ASP A 24 1.54 12.38 17.38
CA ASP A 24 1.20 13.77 17.04
C ASP A 24 -0.30 13.98 16.86
N GLU A 25 -1.06 12.99 16.38
CA GLU A 25 -2.51 13.10 16.23
C GLU A 25 -3.18 13.48 17.56
N TYR A 26 -2.70 12.94 18.68
CA TYR A 26 -3.26 13.23 20.01
C TYR A 26 -2.55 14.38 20.72
N SER A 27 -1.21 14.42 20.65
CA SER A 27 -0.40 15.31 21.49
C SER A 27 0.00 16.62 20.80
N LYS A 28 -0.25 16.74 19.48
CA LYS A 28 0.04 17.92 18.65
C LYS A 28 1.47 18.46 18.83
N ILE A 29 2.46 17.56 18.91
CA ILE A 29 3.87 17.86 19.15
C ILE A 29 4.60 18.47 17.94
N LEU A 30 4.05 18.33 16.74
CA LEU A 30 4.63 18.84 15.51
C LEU A 30 4.05 20.19 15.10
N SER A 31 4.85 20.99 14.41
CA SER A 31 4.36 22.09 13.57
C SER A 31 3.77 21.56 12.25
N ASP A 32 2.96 22.36 11.58
CA ASP A 32 2.38 21.99 10.27
C ASP A 32 3.44 21.71 9.21
N ASN A 33 4.57 22.44 9.25
CA ASN A 33 5.69 22.17 8.35
C ASN A 33 6.32 20.79 8.61
N GLN A 34 6.48 20.40 9.87
CA GLN A 34 7.00 19.07 10.22
C GLN A 34 6.01 17.96 9.81
N ARG A 35 4.71 18.15 10.04
CA ARG A 35 3.67 17.22 9.57
C ARG A 35 3.72 17.02 8.07
N ASN A 36 3.67 18.11 7.31
CA ASN A 36 3.70 18.08 5.84
C ASN A 36 4.97 17.40 5.31
N LYS A 37 6.10 17.59 5.99
CA LYS A 37 7.35 16.91 5.66
C LYS A 37 7.27 15.40 5.88
N LEU A 38 6.70 14.95 7.01
CA LEU A 38 6.50 13.52 7.28
C LEU A 38 5.50 12.89 6.32
N PHE A 39 4.37 13.56 6.03
CA PHE A 39 3.38 13.08 5.04
C PHE A 39 4.01 12.89 3.66
N LYS A 40 4.81 13.87 3.21
CA LYS A 40 5.54 13.74 1.94
C LYS A 40 6.53 12.58 1.98
N TRP A 41 7.24 12.41 3.10
CA TRP A 41 8.20 11.33 3.26
C TRP A 41 7.56 9.95 3.26
N SER A 42 6.36 9.76 3.83
CA SER A 42 5.70 8.45 3.80
C SER A 42 5.39 7.99 2.37
N ILE A 43 4.94 8.92 1.53
CA ILE A 43 4.69 8.66 0.09
C ILE A 43 6.02 8.40 -0.64
N GLN A 44 6.99 9.30 -0.50
CA GLN A 44 8.28 9.21 -1.19
C GLN A 44 9.07 7.95 -0.80
N TYR A 45 8.99 7.55 0.46
CA TYR A 45 9.65 6.34 0.95
C TYR A 45 9.18 5.12 0.15
N LEU A 46 7.86 4.89 0.05
CA LEU A 46 7.31 3.78 -0.74
C LEU A 46 7.61 3.93 -2.24
N GLN A 47 7.61 5.14 -2.78
CA GLN A 47 7.99 5.37 -4.18
C GLN A 47 9.45 4.99 -4.48
N LEU A 48 10.35 5.10 -3.51
CA LEU A 48 11.79 4.91 -3.69
C LEU A 48 12.35 3.60 -3.15
N GLU A 49 11.65 2.92 -2.24
CA GLU A 49 12.14 1.69 -1.63
C GLU A 49 12.16 0.52 -2.63
N ASN A 50 13.25 -0.25 -2.60
CA ASN A 50 13.47 -1.39 -3.51
C ASN A 50 13.85 -2.67 -2.75
N ASP A 51 13.85 -2.66 -1.41
CA ASP A 51 14.07 -3.82 -0.57
C ASP A 51 12.73 -4.43 -0.13
N TYR A 52 12.42 -5.60 -0.65
CA TYR A 52 11.15 -6.32 -0.41
C TYR A 52 11.34 -7.51 0.51
N ARG A 53 12.47 -7.58 1.22
CA ARG A 53 12.76 -8.70 2.11
C ARG A 53 12.04 -8.53 3.44
N GLY A 54 11.52 -9.65 3.93
CA GLY A 54 11.03 -9.83 5.27
C GLY A 54 12.14 -10.11 6.29
N PHE A 55 12.09 -11.27 6.93
CA PHE A 55 13.16 -11.71 7.83
C PHE A 55 14.46 -12.02 7.07
N VAL A 56 15.56 -11.39 7.49
CA VAL A 56 16.91 -11.65 6.98
C VAL A 56 17.70 -12.41 8.05
N THR A 57 18.10 -13.64 7.73
CA THR A 57 18.89 -14.50 8.64
C THR A 57 20.09 -13.75 9.21
N ASN A 58 20.29 -13.85 10.52
CA ASN A 58 21.34 -13.18 11.30
C ASN A 58 21.30 -11.64 11.32
N LYS A 59 20.26 -11.00 10.77
CA LYS A 59 20.10 -9.54 10.79
C LYS A 59 18.75 -9.07 11.34
N GLY A 60 17.71 -9.91 11.25
CA GLY A 60 16.36 -9.59 11.72
C GLY A 60 15.44 -9.11 10.60
N TRP A 61 14.34 -8.46 10.98
CA TRP A 61 13.29 -8.02 10.08
C TRP A 61 13.69 -6.78 9.27
N ALA A 62 13.83 -6.92 7.96
CA ALA A 62 14.05 -5.78 7.08
C ALA A 62 12.73 -5.00 6.89
N HIS A 63 11.62 -5.66 6.56
CA HIS A 63 10.25 -5.10 6.64
C HIS A 63 10.09 -3.71 6.00
N ALA A 64 10.83 -3.44 4.92
CA ALA A 64 10.90 -2.08 4.40
C ALA A 64 9.54 -1.63 3.83
N ILE A 65 8.85 -2.51 3.09
CA ILE A 65 7.50 -2.22 2.59
C ILE A 65 6.47 -2.23 3.72
N ALA A 66 6.56 -3.14 4.68
CA ALA A 66 5.68 -3.18 5.86
C ALA A 66 5.72 -1.84 6.64
N HIS A 67 6.89 -1.41 7.09
CA HIS A 67 7.03 -0.15 7.83
C HIS A 67 6.68 1.08 6.98
N GLY A 68 6.97 1.04 5.67
CA GLY A 68 6.53 2.09 4.75
C GLY A 68 5.02 2.19 4.62
N SER A 69 4.34 1.04 4.64
CA SER A 69 2.88 0.96 4.57
C SER A 69 2.24 1.48 5.84
N ASP A 70 2.79 1.11 7.01
CA ASP A 70 2.32 1.63 8.30
C ASP A 70 2.52 3.14 8.37
N PHE A 71 3.69 3.65 7.97
CA PHE A 71 3.96 5.09 7.93
C PHE A 71 2.99 5.83 7.00
N LEU A 72 2.69 5.27 5.83
CA LEU A 72 1.66 5.81 4.95
C LEU A 72 0.28 5.77 5.61
N GLY A 73 -0.06 4.67 6.30
CA GLY A 73 -1.31 4.54 7.04
C GLY A 73 -1.49 5.62 8.09
N SER A 74 -0.48 5.82 8.96
CA SER A 74 -0.49 6.88 9.97
C SER A 74 -0.65 8.27 9.34
N SER A 75 0.03 8.54 8.22
CA SER A 75 -0.17 9.77 7.44
C SER A 75 -1.61 9.92 6.94
N LEU A 76 -2.15 8.88 6.29
CA LEU A 76 -3.48 8.93 5.68
C LEU A 76 -4.62 8.99 6.70
N SER A 77 -4.41 8.50 7.92
CA SER A 77 -5.39 8.65 9.02
C SER A 77 -5.31 10.00 9.76
N HIS A 78 -4.25 10.78 9.56
CA HIS A 78 -4.03 11.98 10.36
C HIS A 78 -5.00 13.11 9.96
N THR A 79 -5.61 13.79 10.94
CA THR A 79 -6.65 14.81 10.73
C THR A 79 -6.16 16.07 10.01
N LYS A 80 -4.84 16.28 10.02
CA LYS A 80 -4.15 17.37 9.30
C LYS A 80 -3.56 16.96 7.96
N PHE A 81 -3.77 15.71 7.53
CA PHE A 81 -3.32 15.27 6.22
C PHE A 81 -4.19 15.90 5.14
N HIS A 82 -3.57 16.66 4.25
CA HIS A 82 -4.24 17.25 3.09
C HIS A 82 -3.37 17.04 1.87
N LEU A 83 -3.78 16.13 1.00
CA LEU A 83 -3.09 15.87 -0.26
C LEU A 83 -3.84 16.56 -1.40
N THR A 84 -3.11 17.35 -2.20
CA THR A 84 -3.69 18.04 -3.36
C THR A 84 -4.03 17.10 -4.50
N ASN A 85 -3.47 15.88 -4.53
CA ASN A 85 -3.67 14.94 -5.60
C ASN A 85 -3.67 13.47 -5.10
N VAL A 86 -4.86 12.95 -4.79
CA VAL A 86 -5.07 11.56 -4.34
C VAL A 86 -4.54 10.52 -5.32
N SER A 87 -4.49 10.82 -6.63
CA SER A 87 -3.97 9.87 -7.63
C SER A 87 -2.50 9.51 -7.39
N GLU A 88 -1.72 10.37 -6.72
CA GLU A 88 -0.32 10.07 -6.36
C GLU A 88 -0.21 8.84 -5.42
N LEU A 89 -1.21 8.62 -4.56
CA LEU A 89 -1.25 7.45 -3.66
C LEU A 89 -1.38 6.15 -4.46
N PHE A 90 -2.29 6.12 -5.43
CA PHE A 90 -2.49 4.94 -6.29
C PHE A 90 -1.33 4.72 -7.27
N ILE A 91 -0.71 5.80 -7.77
CA ILE A 91 0.55 5.70 -8.52
C ILE A 91 1.65 5.07 -7.65
N THR A 92 1.70 5.43 -6.36
CA THR A 92 2.68 4.90 -5.40
C THR A 92 2.43 3.42 -5.13
N LEU A 93 1.19 3.01 -4.82
CA LEU A 93 0.82 1.61 -4.63
C LEU A 93 1.18 0.77 -5.87
N LYS A 94 0.84 1.28 -7.05
CA LYS A 94 1.17 0.63 -8.31
C LYS A 94 2.67 0.47 -8.53
N LYS A 95 3.49 1.49 -8.21
CA LYS A 95 4.96 1.38 -8.26
C LYS A 95 5.47 0.30 -7.31
N VAL A 96 4.91 0.19 -6.12
CA VAL A 96 5.27 -0.86 -5.16
C VAL A 96 4.98 -2.24 -5.76
N ILE A 97 3.79 -2.45 -6.31
CA ILE A 97 3.41 -3.72 -6.94
C ILE A 97 4.30 -4.01 -8.16
N ASN A 98 4.45 -3.05 -9.09
CA ASN A 98 5.20 -3.25 -10.35
C ASN A 98 6.69 -3.57 -10.17
N ARG A 99 7.26 -3.36 -8.99
CA ARG A 99 8.64 -3.74 -8.67
C ARG A 99 8.78 -5.14 -8.07
N LEU A 100 7.68 -5.83 -7.80
CA LEU A 100 7.73 -7.21 -7.30
C LEU A 100 8.38 -8.12 -8.33
N GLU A 101 9.47 -8.76 -7.90
CA GLU A 101 10.13 -9.88 -8.60
C GLU A 101 9.93 -11.20 -7.86
N THR A 102 9.51 -11.15 -6.59
CA THR A 102 9.09 -12.29 -5.76
C THR A 102 7.79 -11.93 -5.05
N PRO A 103 7.01 -12.91 -4.55
CA PRO A 103 5.86 -12.62 -3.70
C PRO A 103 6.28 -11.88 -2.42
N PHE A 104 5.33 -11.16 -1.82
CA PHE A 104 5.41 -10.82 -0.41
C PHE A 104 5.38 -12.08 0.45
N ILE A 105 5.99 -11.99 1.64
CA ILE A 105 6.26 -13.16 2.50
C ILE A 105 5.66 -12.96 3.89
N ASP A 106 5.53 -11.71 4.35
CA ASP A 106 5.20 -11.36 5.73
C ASP A 106 4.02 -10.36 5.79
N GLU A 107 3.00 -10.62 4.96
CA GLU A 107 1.71 -9.90 4.88
C GLU A 107 1.80 -8.40 4.53
N GLU A 108 2.82 -7.99 3.76
CA GLU A 108 2.99 -6.59 3.37
C GLU A 108 1.80 -6.04 2.54
N GLU A 109 1.13 -6.89 1.76
CA GLU A 109 -0.09 -6.55 1.03
C GLU A 109 -1.25 -6.15 1.95
N SER A 110 -1.38 -6.80 3.10
CA SER A 110 -2.43 -6.49 4.08
C SER A 110 -2.20 -5.10 4.70
N ARG A 111 -0.94 -4.75 4.96
CA ARG A 111 -0.54 -3.44 5.51
C ARG A 111 -0.72 -2.32 4.49
N LEU A 112 -0.38 -2.57 3.21
CA LEU A 112 -0.70 -1.65 2.12
C LEU A 112 -2.21 -1.44 2.02
N ALA A 113 -3.01 -2.50 2.04
CA ALA A 113 -4.46 -2.40 2.01
C ALA A 113 -5.02 -1.61 3.20
N SER A 114 -4.47 -1.83 4.40
CA SER A 114 -4.83 -1.14 5.63
C SER A 114 -4.56 0.37 5.56
N ALA A 115 -3.42 0.79 4.97
CA ALA A 115 -3.10 2.21 4.83
C ALA A 115 -4.17 2.97 4.03
N PHE A 116 -4.65 2.39 2.92
CA PHE A 116 -5.71 3.00 2.12
C PHE A 116 -7.07 2.94 2.82
N LYS A 117 -7.36 1.85 3.54
CA LYS A 117 -8.56 1.76 4.38
C LYS A 117 -8.59 2.92 5.38
N LEU A 118 -7.49 3.15 6.09
CA LEU A 118 -7.37 4.26 7.03
C LEU A 118 -7.59 5.62 6.36
N GLY A 119 -7.05 5.83 5.15
CA GLY A 119 -7.27 7.04 4.37
C GLY A 119 -8.74 7.28 3.99
N VAL A 120 -9.47 6.23 3.59
CA VAL A 120 -10.91 6.33 3.30
C VAL A 120 -11.70 6.60 4.58
N GLN A 121 -11.40 5.90 5.68
CA GLN A 121 -12.08 6.08 6.96
C GLN A 121 -11.87 7.49 7.56
N ALA A 122 -10.72 8.09 7.32
CA ALA A 122 -10.41 9.46 7.74
C ALA A 122 -10.90 10.53 6.74
N GLU A 123 -11.65 10.14 5.69
CA GLU A 123 -12.14 11.02 4.63
C GLU A 123 -11.04 11.76 3.84
N ASN A 124 -9.78 11.32 3.99
CA ASN A 124 -8.63 11.83 3.23
C ASN A 124 -8.53 11.22 1.83
N ILE A 125 -9.30 10.16 1.57
CA ILE A 125 -9.52 9.56 0.25
C ILE A 125 -11.04 9.40 0.09
N SER A 126 -11.63 10.09 -0.89
CA SER A 126 -13.06 9.92 -1.18
C SER A 126 -13.34 8.51 -1.73
N VAL A 127 -14.54 7.99 -1.51
CA VAL A 127 -14.98 6.69 -2.10
C VAL A 127 -14.84 6.72 -3.62
N GLU A 128 -15.17 7.84 -4.26
CA GLU A 128 -15.04 8.04 -5.71
C GLU A 128 -13.58 7.92 -6.16
N ASP A 129 -12.65 8.62 -5.51
CA ASP A 129 -11.23 8.54 -5.85
C ASP A 129 -10.64 7.17 -5.55
N PHE A 130 -11.11 6.51 -4.49
CA PHE A 130 -10.72 5.15 -4.15
C PHE A 130 -11.10 4.16 -5.25
N ILE A 131 -12.35 4.22 -5.73
CA ILE A 131 -12.86 3.40 -6.84
C ILE A 131 -12.09 3.68 -8.14
N LYS A 132 -11.85 4.96 -8.47
CA LYS A 132 -11.03 5.34 -9.64
C LYS A 132 -9.62 4.75 -9.54
N GLY A 133 -9.03 4.81 -8.35
CA GLY A 133 -7.73 4.23 -8.04
C GLY A 133 -7.69 2.71 -8.24
N ILE A 134 -8.71 1.98 -7.76
CA ILE A 134 -8.86 0.54 -8.00
C ILE A 134 -8.90 0.26 -9.50
N GLN A 135 -9.78 0.94 -10.24
CA GLN A 135 -9.94 0.72 -11.68
C GLN A 135 -8.65 1.01 -12.47
N TYR A 136 -7.91 2.03 -12.06
CA TYR A 136 -6.64 2.40 -12.67
C TYR A 136 -5.58 1.29 -12.53
N ILE A 137 -5.38 0.78 -11.30
CA ILE A 137 -4.38 -0.25 -11.02
C ILE A 137 -4.80 -1.59 -11.65
N ASP A 138 -6.07 -1.98 -11.47
CA ASP A 138 -6.67 -3.20 -12.00
C ASP A 138 -6.47 -3.34 -13.51
N LYS A 139 -6.81 -2.28 -14.26
CA LYS A 139 -6.65 -2.25 -15.72
C LYS A 139 -5.19 -2.46 -16.11
N GLU A 140 -4.25 -1.78 -15.46
CA GLU A 140 -2.83 -1.88 -15.80
C GLU A 140 -2.26 -3.27 -15.49
N LEU A 141 -2.49 -3.79 -14.29
CA LEU A 141 -1.95 -5.09 -13.89
C LEU A 141 -2.51 -6.24 -14.72
N TRP A 142 -3.79 -6.16 -15.10
CA TRP A 142 -4.38 -7.14 -16.01
C TRP A 142 -3.77 -7.08 -17.41
N MET A 143 -3.51 -5.88 -17.95
CA MET A 143 -2.83 -5.74 -19.26
C MET A 143 -1.38 -6.24 -19.25
N GLN A 144 -0.70 -6.19 -18.09
CA GLN A 144 0.68 -6.66 -17.93
C GLN A 144 0.78 -8.16 -17.66
N TYR A 145 -0.33 -8.81 -17.30
CA TYR A 145 -0.33 -10.21 -16.91
C TYR A 145 0.08 -11.12 -18.07
N ASP A 146 1.06 -11.98 -17.80
CA ASP A 146 1.58 -12.98 -18.72
C ASP A 146 1.93 -14.22 -17.92
N ALA A 147 1.14 -15.29 -18.06
CA ALA A 147 1.31 -16.53 -17.31
C ALA A 147 2.69 -17.19 -17.52
N THR A 148 3.44 -16.79 -18.54
CA THR A 148 4.81 -17.27 -18.79
C THR A 148 5.88 -16.46 -18.05
N LYS A 149 5.52 -15.32 -17.46
CA LYS A 149 6.41 -14.41 -16.73
C LYS A 149 6.05 -14.36 -15.25
N LEU A 150 6.85 -15.05 -14.46
CA LEU A 150 6.62 -15.30 -13.04
C LEU A 150 6.39 -14.03 -12.20
N ASN A 151 7.13 -12.96 -12.47
CA ASN A 151 6.94 -11.69 -11.77
C ASN A 151 5.58 -11.05 -12.04
N THR A 152 5.04 -11.16 -13.26
CA THR A 152 3.69 -10.65 -13.56
C THR A 152 2.60 -11.45 -12.84
N CYS A 153 2.82 -12.75 -12.62
CA CYS A 153 1.93 -13.57 -11.78
C CYS A 153 1.96 -13.11 -10.32
N TYR A 154 3.14 -12.83 -9.76
CA TYR A 154 3.28 -12.32 -8.39
C TYR A 154 2.59 -10.98 -8.19
N ARG A 155 2.73 -10.07 -9.18
CA ARG A 155 2.08 -8.76 -9.18
C ARG A 155 0.56 -8.87 -9.18
N LEU A 156 0.01 -9.69 -10.08
CA LEU A 156 -1.44 -9.90 -10.16
C LEU A 156 -1.98 -10.61 -8.92
N HIS A 157 -1.24 -11.59 -8.39
CA HIS A 157 -1.61 -12.28 -7.16
C HIS A 157 -1.66 -11.31 -5.97
N THR A 158 -0.62 -10.51 -5.79
CA THR A 158 -0.55 -9.47 -4.75
C THR A 158 -1.72 -8.49 -4.86
N TRP A 159 -2.04 -8.04 -6.08
CA TRP A 159 -3.20 -7.17 -6.31
C TRP A 159 -4.52 -7.84 -5.93
N THR A 160 -4.67 -9.12 -6.27
CA THR A 160 -5.85 -9.90 -5.91
C THR A 160 -5.99 -10.00 -4.38
N LEU A 161 -4.89 -10.24 -3.65
CA LEU A 161 -4.89 -10.25 -2.19
C LEU A 161 -5.27 -8.89 -1.59
N ILE A 162 -4.76 -7.78 -2.14
CA ILE A 162 -5.17 -6.43 -1.73
C ILE A 162 -6.68 -6.23 -1.92
N LEU A 163 -7.23 -6.67 -3.06
CA LEU A 163 -8.68 -6.65 -3.29
C LEU A 163 -9.43 -7.51 -2.26
N HIS A 164 -8.94 -8.70 -1.91
CA HIS A 164 -9.55 -9.51 -0.84
C HIS A 164 -9.55 -8.80 0.52
N HIS A 165 -8.44 -8.15 0.89
CA HIS A 165 -8.40 -7.36 2.12
C HIS A 165 -9.42 -6.22 2.09
N TRP A 166 -9.51 -5.49 0.97
CA TRP A 166 -10.51 -4.43 0.83
C TRP A 166 -11.95 -4.95 0.82
N LEU A 167 -12.21 -6.14 0.28
CA LEU A 167 -13.53 -6.78 0.36
C LEU A 167 -13.96 -6.97 1.83
N ILE A 168 -13.03 -7.40 2.68
CA ILE A 168 -13.27 -7.61 4.12
C ILE A 168 -13.36 -6.26 4.85
N PHE A 169 -12.41 -5.35 4.61
CA PHE A 169 -12.35 -4.06 5.31
C PHE A 169 -13.55 -3.17 5.01
N PHE A 170 -14.09 -3.25 3.80
CA PHE A 170 -15.22 -2.45 3.33
C PHE A 170 -16.49 -3.29 3.16
N SER A 171 -16.67 -4.34 3.96
CA SER A 171 -17.83 -5.25 3.86
C SER A 171 -19.19 -4.55 3.99
N ASN A 172 -19.22 -3.37 4.66
CA ASN A 172 -20.40 -2.55 4.90
C ASN A 172 -20.55 -1.38 3.92
N ASP A 173 -19.54 -1.11 3.07
CA ASP A 173 -19.61 -0.07 2.04
C ASP A 173 -20.03 -0.72 0.72
N SER A 174 -21.28 -0.51 0.31
CA SER A 174 -21.85 -1.19 -0.85
C SER A 174 -21.17 -0.81 -2.16
N GLU A 175 -20.69 0.43 -2.31
CA GLU A 175 -20.07 0.90 -3.55
C GLU A 175 -18.69 0.27 -3.73
N ILE A 176 -17.84 0.38 -2.70
CA ILE A 176 -16.50 -0.22 -2.73
C ILE A 176 -16.60 -1.73 -2.88
N LYS A 177 -17.46 -2.38 -2.07
CA LYS A 177 -17.66 -3.83 -2.12
C LYS A 177 -18.06 -4.29 -3.51
N SER A 178 -19.05 -3.66 -4.13
CA SER A 178 -19.53 -4.04 -5.47
C SER A 178 -18.43 -3.96 -6.53
N ILE A 179 -17.60 -2.92 -6.48
CA ILE A 179 -16.48 -2.76 -7.40
C ILE A 179 -15.41 -3.83 -7.17
N VAL A 180 -15.05 -4.09 -5.91
CA VAL A 180 -14.05 -5.11 -5.55
C VAL A 180 -14.51 -6.52 -5.95
N GLU A 181 -15.76 -6.88 -5.67
CA GLU A 181 -16.35 -8.17 -6.07
C GLU A 181 -16.35 -8.34 -7.59
N LEU A 182 -16.70 -7.27 -8.33
CA LEU A 182 -16.67 -7.30 -9.80
C LEU A 182 -15.26 -7.61 -10.32
N LYS A 183 -14.21 -7.05 -9.71
CA LYS A 183 -12.82 -7.33 -10.10
C LYS A 183 -12.38 -8.75 -9.75
N LEU A 184 -12.67 -9.21 -8.54
CA LEU A 184 -12.34 -10.57 -8.10
C LEU A 184 -13.04 -11.62 -8.96
N ASN A 185 -14.33 -11.44 -9.25
CA ASN A 185 -15.11 -12.34 -10.11
C ASN A 185 -14.55 -12.39 -11.53
N HIS A 186 -14.08 -11.25 -12.07
CA HIS A 186 -13.39 -11.24 -13.36
C HIS A 186 -12.16 -12.15 -13.36
N TYR A 187 -11.32 -12.07 -12.32
CA TYR A 187 -10.13 -12.91 -12.22
C TYR A 187 -10.47 -14.38 -12.02
N TYR A 188 -11.43 -14.71 -11.15
CA TYR A 188 -11.87 -16.09 -10.95
C TYR A 188 -12.31 -16.74 -12.26
N GLN A 189 -13.17 -16.07 -13.03
CA GLN A 189 -13.62 -16.55 -14.33
C GLN A 189 -12.45 -16.73 -15.32
N LYS A 190 -11.55 -15.74 -15.40
CA LYS A 190 -10.41 -15.77 -16.33
C LYS A 190 -9.35 -16.80 -15.95
N MET A 191 -9.24 -17.14 -14.67
CA MET A 191 -8.29 -18.13 -14.15
C MET A 191 -8.91 -19.54 -14.02
N GLY A 192 -10.17 -19.73 -14.42
CA GLY A 192 -10.82 -21.04 -14.47
C GLY A 192 -11.46 -21.50 -13.16
N TYR A 193 -11.61 -20.60 -12.17
CA TYR A 193 -12.43 -20.85 -10.99
C TYR A 193 -13.90 -20.59 -11.35
N ASN A 194 -14.63 -21.65 -11.72
CA ASN A 194 -16.07 -21.59 -11.97
C ASN A 194 -16.80 -21.96 -10.67
N PHE A 195 -17.54 -21.00 -10.08
CA PHE A 195 -18.41 -21.20 -8.93
C PHE A 195 -19.87 -21.12 -9.35
#